data_AF-A0A918WG42-F1
#
_entry.id   AF-A0A918WG42-F1
#
_cell.length_a   1.000
_cell.length_b   1.000
_cell.length_c   1.000
_cell.angle_alpha   90.00
_cell.angle_beta   90.00
_cell.angle_gamma   90.00
#
_symmetry.space_group_name_H-M   'P 1'
#
loop_
_entity.id
_entity.type
_entity.pdbx_description
1 polymer ?
#
loop_
_entity_poly.entity_id
_entity_poly.type
_entity_poly.pdbx_seq_one_letter_code
_entity_poly.pdbx_strand_id
1 'polypeptide(L)' 'MPHTPEQVSEARTRKRCEECQRIKGEYYAASRTGDRERAAYWTTAMGLHQREAHA' A
#
# COMPACT_ATOMS: atom_id res chain seq x y z
N MET A 1 15.30 -23.85 2.14
CA MET A 1 15.54 -23.27 0.79
C MET A 1 15.70 -21.76 0.97
N PRO A 2 16.92 -21.19 0.89
CA PRO A 2 17.07 -19.73 1.00
C PRO A 2 16.69 -19.08 -0.33
N HIS A 3 15.80 -18.08 -0.27
CA HIS A 3 15.45 -17.27 -1.44
C HIS A 3 16.64 -16.38 -1.81
N THR A 4 17.08 -16.43 -3.07
CA THR A 4 18.18 -15.61 -3.57
C THR A 4 17.76 -14.13 -3.70
N PRO A 5 18.68 -13.15 -3.60
CA PRO A 5 18.35 -11.72 -3.67
C PRO A 5 17.62 -11.32 -4.96
N GLU A 6 17.94 -11.98 -6.08
CA GLU A 6 17.31 -11.76 -7.39
C GLU A 6 15.82 -12.17 -7.42
N GLN A 7 15.45 -13.27 -6.76
CA GLN A 7 14.06 -13.74 -6.69
C GLN A 7 13.15 -12.79 -5.89
N VAL A 8 13.70 -12.07 -4.91
CA VAL A 8 12.97 -11.03 -4.16
C VAL A 8 12.70 -9.81 -5.05
N SER A 9 13.60 -9.55 -6.02
CA SER A 9 13.50 -8.42 -6.96
C SER A 9 12.43 -8.65 -8.02
N GLU A 10 12.36 -9.83 -8.64
CA GLU A 10 11.29 -10.15 -9.61
C GLU A 10 9.90 -10.22 -8.96
N ALA A 11 9.80 -10.69 -7.72
CA ALA A 11 8.55 -10.65 -6.95
C ALA A 11 8.08 -9.21 -6.63
N ARG A 12 8.99 -8.22 -6.58
CA ARG A 12 8.64 -6.79 -6.45
C ARG A 12 8.04 -6.22 -7.74
N THR A 13 8.25 -6.86 -8.88
CA THR A 13 7.85 -6.37 -10.22
C THR A 13 6.47 -6.87 -10.67
N ARG A 14 5.74 -7.64 -9.85
CA ARG A 14 4.30 -7.79 -10.06
C ARG A 14 3.67 -6.42 -9.85
N LYS A 15 3.29 -5.74 -10.94
CA LYS A 15 2.65 -4.41 -10.98
C LYS A 15 1.62 -4.29 -9.86
N ARG A 16 2.04 -3.74 -8.72
CA ARG A 16 1.11 -3.40 -7.63
C ARG A 16 0.33 -2.19 -8.13
N CYS A 17 -0.98 -2.19 -7.93
CA CYS A 17 -1.81 -1.04 -8.29
C CYS A 17 -1.18 0.24 -7.73
N GLU A 18 -0.86 1.19 -8.61
CA GLU A 18 -0.13 2.41 -8.25
C GLU A 18 -0.91 3.24 -7.21
N GLU A 19 -2.25 3.24 -7.31
CA GLU A 19 -3.11 3.89 -6.34
C GLU A 19 -3.10 3.19 -4.98
N CYS A 20 -3.13 1.86 -4.94
CA CYS A 20 -2.93 1.12 -3.69
C CYS A 20 -1.59 1.47 -3.03
N GLN A 21 -0.53 1.65 -3.82
CA GLN A 21 0.79 2.05 -3.29
C GLN A 21 0.76 3.49 -2.76
N ARG A 22 0.11 4.41 -3.49
CA ARG A 22 -0.06 5.81 -3.07
C ARG A 22 -0.80 5.91 -1.74
N ILE A 23 -1.97 5.27 -1.62
CA ILE A 23 -2.79 5.29 -0.40
C ILE A 23 -1.99 4.71 0.78
N LYS A 24 -1.25 3.61 0.58
CA LYS A 24 -0.37 3.05 1.62
C LYS A 24 0.74 4.02 2.02
N GLY A 25 1.39 4.67 1.05
CA GLY A 25 2.44 5.66 1.31
C GLY A 25 1.95 6.79 2.20
N GLU A 26 0.78 7.35 1.87
CA GLU A 26 0.16 8.43 2.64
C GLU A 26 -0.32 7.98 4.03
N TYR A 27 -0.90 6.77 4.13
CA TYR A 27 -1.25 6.17 5.42
C TYR A 27 -0.02 6.05 6.33
N TYR A 28 1.10 5.56 5.81
CA TYR A 28 2.35 5.44 6.57
C TYR A 28 2.93 6.80 6.95
N ALA A 29 2.84 7.80 6.06
CA ALA A 29 3.26 9.17 6.38
C ALA A 29 2.45 9.73 7.55
N ALA A 30 1.11 9.64 7.49
CA ALA A 30 0.21 10.07 8.56
C ALA A 30 0.45 9.29 9.87
N SER A 31 0.68 7.98 9.77
CA SER A 31 0.98 7.14 10.95
C SER A 31 2.29 7.54 11.62
N ARG A 32 3.32 7.88 10.85
CA ARG A 32 4.62 8.32 11.38
C ARG A 32 4.56 9.70 12.03
N THR A 33 3.70 10.59 11.54
CA THR A 33 3.48 11.90 12.16
C THR A 33 2.50 11.85 13.34
N GLY A 34 1.93 10.67 13.64
CA GLY A 34 0.94 10.50 14.71
C GLY A 34 -0.45 11.09 14.37
N ASP A 35 -0.69 11.42 13.11
CA ASP A 35 -1.95 12.01 12.65
C ASP A 35 -2.99 10.90 12.44
N ARG A 36 -3.74 10.62 13.51
CA ARG A 36 -4.74 9.55 13.55
C ARG A 36 -5.93 9.80 12.63
N GLU A 37 -6.35 11.05 12.49
CA GLU A 37 -7.48 11.42 11.62
C GLU A 37 -7.12 11.16 10.17
N ARG A 38 -5.95 11.62 9.74
CA ARG A 38 -5.45 11.39 8.39
C ARG A 38 -5.15 9.92 8.12
N ALA A 39 -4.66 9.16 9.10
CA ALA A 39 -4.50 7.71 8.97
C ALA A 39 -5.86 6.98 8.80
N ALA A 40 -6.90 7.40 9.54
CA ALA A 40 -8.25 6.85 9.38
C ALA A 40 -8.83 7.16 8.00
N TYR A 41 -8.65 8.39 7.51
CA TYR A 41 -9.05 8.78 6.15
C TYR A 41 -8.43 7.84 5.09
N TRP A 42 -7.11 7.62 5.14
CA TRP A 42 -6.44 6.74 4.17
C TRP A 42 -6.84 5.26 4.31
N THR A 43 -7.22 4.83 5.51
CA THR A 43 -7.77 3.48 5.73
C THR A 43 -9.10 3.31 5.00
N THR A 44 -10.00 4.28 5.11
CA THR A 44 -11.27 4.27 4.37
C THR A 44 -11.05 4.36 2.86
N ALA A 45 -10.14 5.23 2.40
CA ALA A 45 -9.80 5.36 0.98
C ALA A 45 -9.29 4.04 0.38
N MET A 46 -8.48 3.29 1.13
CA MET A 46 -8.03 1.94 0.73
C MET A 46 -9.21 0.97 0.56
N GLY A 47 -10.16 0.99 1.49
CA GLY A 47 -11.35 0.14 1.43
C GLY A 47 -12.24 0.45 0.23
N LEU A 48 -12.44 1.73 -0.08
CA LEU A 48 -13.20 2.17 -1.26
C LEU A 48 -12.50 1.73 -2.54
N HIS A 49 -11.21 2.02 -2.68
CA HIS A 49 -10.43 1.66 -3.86
C HIS A 49 -10.41 0.15 -4.11
N GLN A 50 -10.31 -0.68 -3.06
CA GLN A 50 -10.40 -2.14 -3.20
C GLN A 50 -11.76 -2.59 -3.76
N ARG A 51 -12.86 -1.92 -3.39
CA ARG A 51 -14.20 -2.24 -3.91
C ARG A 51 -14.42 -1.74 -5.33
N GLU A 52 -13.82 -0.63 -5.72
CA GLU A 52 -14.03 -0.03 -7.04
C GLU A 52 -13.09 -0.59 -8.12
N ALA A 53 -11.83 -0.83 -7.77
CA ALA A 53 -10.80 -1.21 -8.74
C ALA A 53 -10.45 -2.71 -8.73
N HIS A 54 -10.86 -3.46 -7.70
CA HIS A 54 -10.44 -4.84 -7.48
C HIS A 54 -11.57 -5.83 -7.11
N ALA A 55 -12.83 -5.40 -7.19
CA ALA A 55 -13.99 -6.27 -7.00
C ALA A 55 -14.30 -7.16 -8.21
#